data_AF-A0AAP6EDJ8-F1
#
_entry.id   AF-A0AAP6EDJ8-F1
#
_cell.length_a   1.000
_cell.length_b   1.000
_cell.length_c   1.000
_cell.angle_alpha   90.00
_cell.angle_beta   90.00
_cell.angle_gamma   90.00
#
_symmetry.space_group_name_H-M   'P 1'
#
loop_
_entity.id
_entity.type
_entity.pdbx_description
1 polymer ?
#
loop_
_entity_poly.entity_id
_entity_poly.type
_entity_poly.pdbx_seq_one_letter_code
_entity_poly.pdbx_strand_id
1 'polypeptide(L)'
;MPDERGEERAVGLPPHLKVIAEGMIKASMGMVDTVMVGTRDTAVALFHELDRQHGMAGDDDAGRAFAKVYKSAAATTLDQFGFSAYVMGETGKGLMRNAREFMARESEIASAILGQQVDLTSGMGDPGADCSESFLGLGQELPEVVGDTAWYDQYAPGGMSDRFRGSPEKLRDVADTWRRGGKLMVRFLEDAQACAHTADKAHSGEAADAFHRYFQGFVGFAAPPERAHPDETLVANIAAACTQLAKACERYADHVEEAKKKILQDRTDLFHIDLPWNSPMFGGNGDDGGLLDAVLGDPWIHQLGDVANALDDSQKRVRLPQGSDSPPGLPGLPLLPVPAPVPVPLVLASYGAGLPTVIPAVYRDPDSAVPHRDPLPPVPGTTRLLGGGERKEFETWVDTLRPMGFGGQGTSTSDPANAYQLRTAGYPERLITLPEGTRKANIAADGMRPADGYMVDAKYVKDVDDDCRKNSWRTPSTFELEDQYDKNGKKKWSPKDVLVGKDQDELDDYRQAMEKHEQIRGLEIITNDKDAAAYWQTLMATEGVKGTSRYER
;
A
#
# COMPACT_ATOMS: atom_id res chain seq x y z
N MET A 1 -57.84 -21.24 -14.84
CA MET A 1 -57.23 -22.54 -15.20
C MET A 1 -57.48 -22.72 -16.70
N PRO A 2 -56.50 -22.44 -17.58
CA PRO A 2 -55.05 -22.24 -17.36
C PRO A 2 -54.74 -20.85 -16.75
N ASP A 3 -53.50 -20.35 -16.59
CA ASP A 3 -52.14 -20.93 -16.44
C ASP A 3 -51.26 -19.80 -15.85
N GLU A 4 -50.83 -19.93 -14.59
CA GLU A 4 -49.98 -18.92 -13.93
C GLU A 4 -48.51 -19.30 -14.05
N ARG A 5 -47.88 -18.84 -15.14
CA ARG A 5 -46.41 -18.81 -15.25
C ARG A 5 -45.93 -17.36 -15.17
N GLY A 6 -45.45 -16.97 -13.99
CA GLY A 6 -44.76 -15.72 -13.80
C GLY A 6 -43.39 -15.77 -14.50
N GLU A 7 -43.19 -14.95 -15.51
CA GLU A 7 -41.85 -14.64 -16.01
C GLU A 7 -41.13 -13.79 -14.96
N GLU A 8 -40.10 -14.35 -14.31
CA GLU A 8 -39.09 -13.52 -13.66
C GLU A 8 -38.32 -12.76 -14.76
N ARG A 9 -38.78 -11.55 -15.05
CA ARG A 9 -38.07 -10.64 -15.93
C ARG A 9 -36.80 -10.19 -15.23
N ALA A 10 -35.65 -10.64 -15.74
CA ALA A 10 -34.36 -10.08 -15.39
C ALA A 10 -34.42 -8.54 -15.54
N VAL A 11 -34.26 -7.82 -14.43
CA VAL A 11 -34.36 -6.36 -14.40
C VAL A 11 -33.01 -5.79 -14.82
N GLY A 12 -32.75 -5.81 -16.13
CA GLY A 12 -31.61 -5.14 -16.73
C GLY A 12 -31.58 -3.65 -16.36
N LEU A 13 -30.38 -3.08 -16.29
CA LEU A 13 -30.14 -1.78 -15.66
C LEU A 13 -30.96 -0.64 -16.28
N PRO A 14 -31.25 0.42 -15.49
CA PRO A 14 -31.77 1.67 -16.04
C PRO A 14 -30.88 2.18 -17.18
N PRO A 15 -31.43 2.70 -18.30
CA PRO A 15 -30.66 3.03 -19.52
C PRO A 15 -29.71 4.24 -19.39
N HIS A 16 -29.47 4.72 -18.18
CA HIS A 16 -28.46 5.72 -17.81
C HIS A 16 -27.31 5.13 -16.97
N LEU A 17 -27.39 3.85 -16.58
CA LEU A 17 -26.33 3.15 -15.88
C LEU A 17 -25.33 2.59 -16.89
N LYS A 18 -24.06 2.99 -16.73
CA LYS A 18 -22.93 2.49 -17.48
C LYS A 18 -22.00 1.80 -16.49
N VAL A 19 -21.51 0.60 -16.80
CA VAL A 19 -20.47 -0.09 -16.02
C VAL A 19 -19.39 -0.61 -16.97
N ILE A 20 -18.13 -0.37 -16.65
CA ILE A 20 -16.94 -0.96 -17.29
C ILE A 20 -16.10 -1.57 -16.17
N ALA A 21 -16.24 -2.88 -15.95
CA ALA A 21 -15.58 -3.57 -14.84
C ALA A 21 -14.05 -3.38 -14.86
N GLU A 22 -13.41 -3.48 -16.04
CA GLU A 22 -11.97 -3.23 -16.25
C GLU A 22 -11.50 -1.92 -15.60
N GLY A 23 -12.24 -0.82 -15.79
CA GLY A 23 -11.88 0.49 -15.24
C GLY A 23 -12.01 0.56 -13.72
N MET A 24 -13.03 -0.10 -13.15
CA MET A 24 -13.20 -0.18 -11.69
C MET A 24 -12.16 -1.09 -11.03
N ILE A 25 -11.86 -2.23 -11.66
CA ILE A 25 -10.80 -3.17 -11.24
C ILE A 25 -9.45 -2.44 -11.24
N LYS A 26 -9.13 -1.74 -12.33
CA LYS A 26 -7.87 -0.99 -12.46
C LYS A 26 -7.76 0.15 -11.44
N ALA A 27 -8.84 0.91 -11.22
CA ALA A 27 -8.88 1.94 -10.19
C ALA A 27 -8.71 1.35 -8.79
N SER A 28 -9.34 0.21 -8.51
CA SER A 28 -9.19 -0.52 -7.25
C SER A 28 -7.75 -0.94 -6.97
N MET A 29 -7.11 -1.62 -7.93
CA MET A 29 -5.74 -2.12 -7.74
C MET A 29 -4.73 -0.97 -7.65
N GLY A 30 -4.94 0.14 -8.39
CA GLY A 30 -4.16 1.37 -8.18
C GLY A 30 -4.24 1.91 -6.75
N MET A 31 -5.44 1.94 -6.15
CA MET A 31 -5.62 2.37 -4.76
C MET A 31 -4.93 1.44 -3.74
N VAL A 32 -4.94 0.12 -3.97
CA VAL A 32 -4.34 -0.87 -3.06
C VAL A 32 -2.82 -0.96 -3.26
N ASP A 33 -2.37 -1.41 -4.44
CA ASP A 33 -0.98 -1.80 -4.71
C ASP A 33 -0.01 -0.60 -4.72
N THR A 34 -0.52 0.59 -5.04
CA THR A 34 0.29 1.81 -5.19
C THR A 34 -0.01 2.85 -4.12
N VAL A 35 -1.27 3.31 -3.99
CA VAL A 35 -1.60 4.46 -3.12
C VAL A 35 -1.56 4.08 -1.64
N MET A 36 -2.25 3.00 -1.23
CA MET A 36 -2.28 2.51 0.17
C MET A 36 -0.88 2.11 0.64
N VAL A 37 -0.21 1.22 -0.10
CA VAL A 37 1.16 0.76 0.20
C VAL A 37 2.11 1.95 0.28
N GLY A 38 2.15 2.80 -0.75
CA GLY A 38 3.00 3.98 -0.78
C GLY A 38 2.77 4.96 0.37
N THR A 39 1.51 5.12 0.81
CA THR A 39 1.12 5.94 1.97
C THR A 39 1.64 5.35 3.28
N ARG A 40 1.34 4.07 3.56
CA ARG A 40 1.84 3.33 4.74
C ARG A 40 3.36 3.41 4.85
N ASP A 41 4.04 3.11 3.75
CA ASP A 41 5.51 3.08 3.70
C ASP A 41 6.12 4.49 3.79
N THR A 42 5.31 5.55 3.62
CA THR A 42 5.74 6.93 3.92
C THR A 42 5.67 7.20 5.41
N ALA A 43 4.62 6.75 6.11
CA ALA A 43 4.51 6.91 7.55
C ALA A 43 5.70 6.25 8.28
N VAL A 44 6.05 5.01 7.90
CA VAL A 44 7.22 4.30 8.43
C VAL A 44 8.53 5.04 8.12
N ALA A 45 8.78 5.42 6.86
CA ALA A 45 10.02 6.12 6.51
C ALA A 45 10.14 7.52 7.15
N LEU A 46 9.01 8.23 7.30
CA LEU A 46 8.92 9.53 7.95
C LEU A 46 9.24 9.41 9.45
N PHE A 47 8.75 8.38 10.14
CA PHE A 47 9.10 8.09 11.53
C PHE A 47 10.60 7.89 11.74
N HIS A 48 11.25 7.00 10.96
CA HIS A 48 12.69 6.74 11.08
C HIS A 48 13.56 7.98 10.82
N GLU A 49 13.18 8.81 9.84
CA GLU A 49 13.92 10.04 9.55
C GLU A 49 13.65 11.17 10.56
N LEU A 50 12.50 11.16 11.23
CA LEU A 50 12.18 12.08 12.32
C LEU A 50 12.90 11.76 13.63
N ASP A 51 13.56 10.60 13.78
CA ASP A 51 14.43 10.32 14.93
C ASP A 51 15.47 11.44 15.17
N ARG A 52 15.96 12.03 14.08
CA ARG A 52 16.89 13.18 14.06
C ARG A 52 16.37 14.42 14.81
N GLN A 53 15.07 14.53 15.05
CA GLN A 53 14.47 15.64 15.79
C GLN A 53 14.88 15.66 17.28
N HIS A 54 15.45 14.58 17.81
CA HIS A 54 15.79 14.50 19.22
C HIS A 54 16.71 15.65 19.65
N GLY A 55 16.27 16.45 20.62
CA GLY A 55 17.00 17.63 21.11
C GLY A 55 17.20 18.75 20.08
N MET A 56 16.48 18.79 18.96
CA MET A 56 16.65 19.85 17.95
C MET A 56 16.28 21.24 18.47
N ALA A 57 15.33 21.33 19.41
CA ALA A 57 14.86 22.58 19.97
C ALA A 57 15.70 23.09 21.17
N GLY A 58 16.57 22.25 21.74
CA GLY A 58 17.27 22.59 22.98
C GLY A 58 16.36 22.57 24.22
N ASP A 59 16.83 23.15 25.31
CA ASP A 59 16.26 23.01 26.68
C ASP A 59 16.08 24.37 27.40
N ASP A 60 16.01 25.49 26.67
CA ASP A 60 15.54 26.78 27.20
C ASP A 60 14.02 26.96 27.05
N ASP A 61 13.48 28.06 27.60
CA ASP A 61 12.04 28.36 27.52
C ASP A 61 11.53 28.54 26.08
N ALA A 62 12.39 28.97 25.14
CA ALA A 62 12.00 29.11 23.73
C ALA A 62 11.89 27.74 23.05
N GLY A 63 12.85 26.84 23.32
CA GLY A 63 12.80 25.44 22.89
C GLY A 63 11.60 24.70 23.47
N ARG A 64 11.28 24.92 24.76
CA ARG A 64 10.06 24.41 25.40
C ARG A 64 8.78 24.99 24.78
N ALA A 65 8.75 26.30 24.47
CA ALA A 65 7.60 26.96 23.84
C ALA A 65 7.34 26.43 22.42
N PHE A 66 8.38 26.31 21.60
CA PHE A 66 8.31 25.70 20.27
C PHE A 66 7.87 24.22 20.36
N ALA A 67 8.53 23.42 21.20
CA ALA A 67 8.24 21.99 21.33
C ALA A 67 6.79 21.72 21.80
N LYS A 68 6.22 22.62 22.63
CA LYS A 68 4.82 22.52 23.11
C LYS A 68 3.80 22.49 21.96
N VAL A 69 4.00 23.30 20.91
CA VAL A 69 3.11 23.32 19.74
C VAL A 69 3.56 22.33 18.67
N TYR A 70 4.87 22.17 18.47
CA TYR A 70 5.42 21.26 17.47
C TYR A 70 5.07 19.80 17.73
N LYS A 71 5.22 19.29 18.97
CA LYS A 71 5.00 17.86 19.27
C LYS A 71 3.60 17.40 18.89
N SER A 72 2.57 18.17 19.24
CA SER A 72 1.18 17.80 18.93
C SER A 72 0.92 17.81 17.42
N ALA A 73 1.43 18.81 16.70
CA ALA A 73 1.31 18.87 15.25
C ALA A 73 2.06 17.72 14.56
N ALA A 74 3.29 17.42 14.98
CA ALA A 74 4.12 16.35 14.45
C ALA A 74 3.50 14.96 14.69
N ALA A 75 3.09 14.68 15.93
CA ALA A 75 2.46 13.43 16.32
C ALA A 75 1.17 13.17 15.54
N THR A 76 0.22 14.11 15.56
CA THR A 76 -1.05 13.95 14.83
C THR A 76 -0.82 13.86 13.32
N THR A 77 0.13 14.61 12.73
CA THR A 77 0.41 14.50 11.28
C THR A 77 0.95 13.12 10.90
N LEU A 78 1.82 12.53 11.73
CA LEU A 78 2.35 11.18 11.49
C LEU A 78 1.29 10.08 11.72
N ASP A 79 0.49 10.19 12.78
CA ASP A 79 -0.59 9.24 13.07
C ASP A 79 -1.70 9.27 11.98
N GLN A 80 -2.06 10.45 11.49
CA GLN A 80 -2.98 10.56 10.34
C GLN A 80 -2.34 10.08 9.02
N PHE A 81 -1.01 10.18 8.87
CA PHE A 81 -0.29 9.57 7.75
C PHE A 81 -0.52 8.05 7.73
N GLY A 82 -0.34 7.37 8.88
CA GLY A 82 -0.60 5.95 9.03
C GLY A 82 -2.08 5.59 8.84
N PHE A 83 -2.99 6.36 9.45
CA PHE A 83 -4.44 6.12 9.31
C PHE A 83 -4.94 6.32 7.87
N SER A 84 -4.41 7.29 7.13
CA SER A 84 -4.87 7.54 5.76
C SER A 84 -4.60 6.37 4.79
N ALA A 85 -3.62 5.49 5.08
CA ALA A 85 -3.45 4.23 4.33
C ALA A 85 -4.72 3.36 4.35
N TYR A 86 -5.40 3.22 5.50
CA TYR A 86 -6.67 2.47 5.58
C TYR A 86 -7.79 3.12 4.76
N VAL A 87 -7.82 4.46 4.69
CA VAL A 87 -8.78 5.19 3.84
C VAL A 87 -8.55 4.83 2.37
N MET A 88 -7.30 4.77 1.92
CA MET A 88 -6.94 4.37 0.55
C MET A 88 -7.28 2.90 0.26
N GLY A 89 -6.96 1.99 1.19
CA GLY A 89 -7.24 0.55 1.06
C GLY A 89 -8.73 0.24 0.95
N GLU A 90 -9.54 0.78 1.87
CA GLU A 90 -11.01 0.65 1.84
C GLU A 90 -11.64 1.32 0.61
N THR A 91 -11.02 2.38 0.06
CA THR A 91 -11.44 2.96 -1.24
C THR A 91 -11.27 1.95 -2.37
N GLY A 92 -10.13 1.25 -2.42
CA GLY A 92 -9.86 0.20 -3.41
C GLY A 92 -10.80 -0.99 -3.26
N LYS A 93 -10.84 -1.60 -2.07
CA LYS A 93 -11.76 -2.70 -1.71
C LYS A 93 -13.22 -2.36 -2.05
N GLY A 94 -13.68 -1.14 -1.77
CA GLY A 94 -15.02 -0.67 -2.14
C GLY A 94 -15.27 -0.62 -3.65
N LEU A 95 -14.28 -0.19 -4.45
CA LEU A 95 -14.35 -0.24 -5.92
C LEU A 95 -14.40 -1.67 -6.46
N MET A 96 -13.55 -2.58 -5.94
CA MET A 96 -13.56 -4.00 -6.34
C MET A 96 -14.90 -4.66 -6.02
N ARG A 97 -15.41 -4.44 -4.80
CA ARG A 97 -16.70 -4.99 -4.37
C ARG A 97 -17.86 -4.46 -5.22
N ASN A 98 -17.91 -3.16 -5.51
CA ASN A 98 -18.91 -2.59 -6.41
C ASN A 98 -18.83 -3.21 -7.81
N ALA A 99 -17.62 -3.42 -8.37
CA ALA A 99 -17.45 -4.07 -9.67
C ALA A 99 -18.01 -5.51 -9.68
N ARG A 100 -17.71 -6.29 -8.64
CA ARG A 100 -18.24 -7.65 -8.44
C ARG A 100 -19.76 -7.67 -8.29
N GLU A 101 -20.32 -6.79 -7.45
CA GLU A 101 -21.77 -6.69 -7.24
C GLU A 101 -22.54 -6.23 -8.49
N PHE A 102 -21.95 -5.41 -9.37
CA PHE A 102 -22.56 -5.09 -10.67
C PHE A 102 -22.48 -6.27 -11.65
N MET A 103 -21.32 -6.90 -11.82
CA MET A 103 -21.18 -8.03 -12.75
C MET A 103 -22.08 -9.21 -12.36
N ALA A 104 -22.21 -9.51 -11.07
CA ALA A 104 -23.07 -10.57 -10.56
C ALA A 104 -24.58 -10.32 -10.75
N ARG A 105 -24.98 -9.08 -11.09
CA ARG A 105 -26.37 -8.73 -11.48
C ARG A 105 -26.58 -8.80 -12.99
N GLU A 106 -25.60 -8.33 -13.78
CA GLU A 106 -25.72 -8.24 -15.23
C GLU A 106 -25.45 -9.54 -15.99
N SER A 107 -24.74 -10.49 -15.38
CA SER A 107 -24.32 -11.73 -16.03
C SER A 107 -24.52 -12.92 -15.12
N GLU A 108 -25.40 -13.85 -15.51
CA GLU A 108 -25.56 -15.15 -14.85
C GLU A 108 -24.22 -15.92 -14.78
N ILE A 109 -23.36 -15.76 -15.79
CA ILE A 109 -22.02 -16.36 -15.84
C ILE A 109 -21.12 -15.75 -14.75
N ALA A 110 -21.06 -14.42 -14.66
CA ALA A 110 -20.27 -13.76 -13.63
C ALA A 110 -20.84 -14.02 -12.22
N SER A 111 -22.17 -14.07 -12.08
CA SER A 111 -22.85 -14.43 -10.84
C SER A 111 -22.49 -15.85 -10.39
N ALA A 112 -22.53 -16.82 -11.31
CA ALA A 112 -22.13 -18.20 -11.04
C ALA A 112 -20.63 -18.36 -10.74
N ILE A 113 -19.75 -17.57 -11.38
CA ILE A 113 -18.30 -17.54 -11.10
C ILE A 113 -18.02 -16.91 -9.72
N LEU A 114 -18.65 -15.79 -9.39
CA LEU A 114 -18.44 -15.08 -8.11
C LEU A 114 -19.08 -15.83 -6.93
N GLY A 115 -20.20 -16.53 -7.15
CA GLY A 115 -20.88 -17.34 -6.14
C GLY A 115 -20.27 -18.72 -5.85
N GLN A 116 -19.20 -19.13 -6.56
CA GLN A 116 -18.52 -20.42 -6.32
C GLN A 116 -17.66 -20.45 -5.04
N GLN A 117 -17.37 -19.31 -4.42
CA GLN A 117 -16.51 -19.23 -3.24
C GLN A 117 -16.85 -18.07 -2.30
N VAL A 118 -16.12 -17.96 -1.19
CA VAL A 118 -16.20 -16.83 -0.25
C VAL A 118 -15.79 -15.51 -0.92
N ASP A 119 -16.30 -14.38 -0.44
CA ASP A 119 -15.95 -13.09 -1.00
C ASP A 119 -14.51 -12.69 -0.64
N LEU A 120 -13.60 -12.89 -1.60
CA LEU A 120 -12.18 -12.53 -1.48
C LEU A 120 -11.93 -11.03 -1.19
N THR A 121 -12.92 -10.13 -1.40
CA THR A 121 -12.76 -8.72 -0.97
C THR A 121 -12.84 -8.52 0.54
N SER A 122 -13.26 -9.54 1.31
CA SER A 122 -13.44 -9.50 2.77
C SER A 122 -12.16 -9.24 3.57
N GLY A 123 -11.00 -9.23 2.94
CA GLY A 123 -9.73 -8.81 3.55
C GLY A 123 -8.76 -8.23 2.53
N MET A 124 -9.29 -7.59 1.49
CA MET A 124 -8.54 -6.90 0.45
C MET A 124 -8.19 -5.47 0.91
N GLY A 125 -7.03 -4.93 0.55
CA GLY A 125 -6.67 -3.54 0.87
C GLY A 125 -6.52 -3.28 2.37
N ASP A 126 -6.00 -4.25 3.11
CA ASP A 126 -5.60 -4.11 4.51
C ASP A 126 -4.11 -3.72 4.58
N PRO A 127 -3.75 -2.46 4.90
CA PRO A 127 -2.35 -2.05 4.96
C PRO A 127 -1.56 -2.75 6.08
N GLY A 128 -2.23 -3.35 7.06
CA GLY A 128 -1.63 -4.16 8.13
C GLY A 128 -1.39 -5.62 7.77
N ALA A 129 -1.88 -6.11 6.63
CA ALA A 129 -1.58 -7.45 6.15
C ALA A 129 -0.07 -7.60 5.89
N ASP A 130 0.50 -8.70 6.41
CA ASP A 130 1.92 -9.07 6.25
C ASP A 130 2.92 -7.93 6.52
N CYS A 131 2.64 -7.11 7.55
CA CYS A 131 3.50 -6.04 8.03
C CYS A 131 3.78 -6.24 9.54
N SER A 132 5.05 -6.43 9.93
CA SER A 132 5.45 -6.66 11.33
C SER A 132 5.71 -5.37 12.12
N GLU A 133 5.99 -4.28 11.40
CA GLU A 133 6.30 -2.97 11.94
C GLU A 133 5.00 -2.15 12.05
N SER A 134 4.73 -1.58 13.23
CA SER A 134 3.55 -0.73 13.38
C SER A 134 3.73 0.56 12.58
N PHE A 135 2.70 0.94 11.82
CA PHE A 135 2.60 2.25 11.16
C PHE A 135 1.48 3.11 11.76
N LEU A 136 0.82 2.64 12.83
CA LEU A 136 -0.18 3.37 13.60
C LEU A 136 0.40 3.71 14.98
N GLY A 137 0.09 4.90 15.51
CA GLY A 137 0.57 5.36 16.82
C GLY A 137 2.02 5.84 16.83
N LEU A 138 2.73 5.80 15.69
CA LEU A 138 4.11 6.25 15.55
C LEU A 138 4.32 7.72 15.97
N GLY A 139 3.27 8.56 15.88
CA GLY A 139 3.30 9.92 16.42
C GLY A 139 3.54 9.99 17.93
N GLN A 140 3.15 8.95 18.67
CA GLN A 140 3.34 8.82 20.12
C GLN A 140 4.72 8.25 20.49
N GLU A 141 5.42 7.62 19.54
CA GLU A 141 6.75 7.04 19.70
C GLU A 141 7.88 7.99 19.24
N LEU A 142 7.53 9.14 18.64
CA LEU A 142 8.46 10.18 18.21
C LEU A 142 9.34 10.70 19.38
N PRO A 143 10.67 10.81 19.19
CA PRO A 143 11.58 11.12 20.30
C PRO A 143 11.50 12.59 20.75
N GLU A 144 11.96 12.82 21.98
CA GLU A 144 11.83 14.09 22.68
C GLU A 144 12.57 15.23 21.94
N VAL A 145 11.80 16.21 21.47
CA VAL A 145 12.25 17.38 20.68
C VAL A 145 13.15 18.34 21.49
N VAL A 146 13.00 18.31 22.81
CA VAL A 146 13.83 19.00 23.82
C VAL A 146 14.97 18.08 24.25
N GLY A 147 16.15 18.60 24.56
CA GLY A 147 17.26 17.74 25.01
C GLY A 147 18.58 18.47 25.23
N ASP A 148 19.51 17.80 25.93
CA ASP A 148 20.87 18.29 26.15
C ASP A 148 21.64 18.42 24.83
N THR A 149 22.45 19.47 24.76
CA THR A 149 23.48 19.65 23.72
C THR A 149 24.60 18.62 23.87
N ALA A 150 25.37 18.43 22.80
CA ALA A 150 26.49 17.50 22.79
C ALA A 150 27.52 17.85 23.89
N TRP A 151 28.08 16.81 24.52
CA TRP A 151 28.89 16.94 25.74
C TRP A 151 30.11 17.87 25.63
N TYR A 152 30.62 18.13 24.41
CA TYR A 152 31.72 19.06 24.17
C TYR A 152 31.28 20.53 24.16
N ASP A 153 30.05 20.84 23.72
CA ASP A 153 29.46 22.19 23.78
C ASP A 153 28.98 22.52 25.20
N GLN A 154 28.57 21.48 25.95
CA GLN A 154 28.05 21.58 27.31
C GLN A 154 29.05 22.17 28.33
N TYR A 155 30.37 22.08 28.06
CA TYR A 155 31.46 22.49 28.97
C TYR A 155 32.49 23.46 28.37
N ALA A 156 32.15 24.21 27.32
CA ALA A 156 33.04 25.22 26.73
C ALA A 156 33.47 26.27 27.80
N PRO A 157 34.78 26.40 28.12
CA PRO A 157 35.23 27.16 29.28
C PRO A 157 35.03 28.67 29.10
N GLY A 158 34.33 29.30 30.06
CA GLY A 158 34.14 30.75 30.12
C GLY A 158 32.70 31.26 29.99
N GLY A 159 31.67 30.44 30.26
CA GLY A 159 30.26 30.85 30.05
C GLY A 159 29.85 30.86 28.57
N MET A 160 30.57 30.08 27.76
CA MET A 160 30.42 29.98 26.31
C MET A 160 29.38 28.92 25.89
N SER A 161 28.71 28.28 26.84
CA SER A 161 27.82 27.14 26.58
C SER A 161 26.56 27.58 25.84
N ASP A 162 26.48 27.25 24.55
CA ASP A 162 25.30 27.41 23.68
C ASP A 162 24.19 26.38 24.01
N ARG A 163 24.14 25.98 25.29
CA ARG A 163 23.69 24.67 25.76
C ARG A 163 22.21 24.38 25.55
N PHE A 164 21.41 25.44 25.43
CA PHE A 164 19.97 25.39 25.57
C PHE A 164 19.19 25.86 24.33
N ARG A 165 19.85 26.52 23.36
CA ARG A 165 19.19 27.28 22.25
C ARG A 165 18.90 26.46 20.98
N GLY A 166 19.01 25.14 21.04
CA GLY A 166 18.74 24.25 19.91
C GLY A 166 19.75 24.33 18.74
N SER A 167 19.43 23.58 17.68
CA SER A 167 20.29 23.33 16.52
C SER A 167 19.58 23.74 15.21
N PRO A 168 19.98 24.86 14.58
CA PRO A 168 19.44 25.28 13.28
C PRO A 168 19.63 24.23 12.17
N GLU A 169 20.70 23.45 12.25
CA GLU A 169 21.02 22.36 11.31
C GLU A 169 19.99 21.24 11.43
N LYS A 170 19.80 20.65 12.63
CA LYS A 170 18.75 19.65 12.88
C LYS A 170 17.36 20.16 12.52
N LEU A 171 17.04 21.41 12.86
CA LEU A 171 15.74 22.02 12.55
C LEU A 171 15.52 22.08 11.02
N ARG A 172 16.54 22.40 10.22
CA ARG A 172 16.42 22.42 8.75
C ARG A 172 16.42 21.00 8.14
N ASP A 173 17.18 20.05 8.69
CA ASP A 173 17.10 18.62 8.33
C ASP A 173 15.69 18.05 8.55
N VAL A 174 15.08 18.35 9.70
CA VAL A 174 13.69 17.98 10.03
C VAL A 174 12.68 18.74 9.18
N ALA A 175 12.95 20.01 8.84
CA ALA A 175 12.10 20.74 7.90
C ALA A 175 12.08 20.08 6.51
N ASP A 176 13.23 19.67 5.98
CA ASP A 176 13.31 18.95 4.71
C ASP A 176 12.72 17.53 4.79
N THR A 177 12.81 16.88 5.94
CA THR A 177 12.12 15.61 6.23
C THR A 177 10.60 15.76 6.10
N TRP A 178 10.02 16.80 6.70
CA TRP A 178 8.60 17.14 6.53
C TRP A 178 8.27 17.54 5.07
N ARG A 179 9.16 18.25 4.35
CA ARG A 179 8.96 18.53 2.91
C ARG A 179 8.95 17.25 2.06
N ARG A 180 9.80 16.27 2.37
CA ARG A 180 9.82 14.97 1.68
C ARG A 180 8.51 14.23 1.92
N GLY A 181 8.07 14.10 3.17
CA GLY A 181 6.75 13.53 3.51
C GLY A 181 5.59 14.24 2.80
N GLY A 182 5.51 15.57 2.88
CA GLY A 182 4.45 16.37 2.25
C GLY A 182 4.38 16.18 0.74
N LYS A 183 5.52 16.23 0.02
CA LYS A 183 5.58 15.99 -1.43
C LYS A 183 5.09 14.59 -1.82
N LEU A 184 5.38 13.59 -1.01
CA LEU A 184 4.89 12.22 -1.23
C LEU A 184 3.38 12.13 -1.04
N MET A 185 2.81 12.82 -0.04
CA MET A 185 1.35 12.86 0.12
C MET A 185 0.64 13.61 -1.02
N VAL A 186 1.21 14.71 -1.53
CA VAL A 186 0.69 15.39 -2.74
C VAL A 186 0.62 14.40 -3.91
N ARG A 187 1.69 13.62 -4.13
CA ARG A 187 1.71 12.61 -5.18
C ARG A 187 0.66 11.51 -4.97
N PHE A 188 0.52 10.97 -3.75
CA PHE A 188 -0.48 9.92 -3.52
C PHE A 188 -1.91 10.45 -3.65
N LEU A 189 -2.14 11.73 -3.39
CA LEU A 189 -3.40 12.40 -3.72
C LEU A 189 -3.61 12.48 -5.25
N GLU A 190 -2.59 12.83 -6.03
CA GLU A 190 -2.65 12.82 -7.51
C GLU A 190 -2.89 11.40 -8.08
N ASP A 191 -2.16 10.39 -7.59
CA ASP A 191 -2.32 8.98 -7.99
C ASP A 191 -3.72 8.45 -7.58
N ALA A 192 -4.24 8.85 -6.41
CA ALA A 192 -5.61 8.53 -5.97
C ALA A 192 -6.69 9.23 -6.82
N GLN A 193 -6.50 10.50 -7.16
CA GLN A 193 -7.39 11.26 -8.05
C GLN A 193 -7.41 10.65 -9.46
N ALA A 194 -6.28 10.15 -9.96
CA ALA A 194 -6.22 9.39 -11.22
C ALA A 194 -7.02 8.07 -11.15
N CYS A 195 -7.00 7.38 -10.00
CA CYS A 195 -7.83 6.20 -9.77
C CYS A 195 -9.33 6.58 -9.71
N ALA A 196 -9.71 7.59 -8.94
CA ALA A 196 -11.09 8.08 -8.87
C ALA A 196 -11.64 8.52 -10.23
N HIS A 197 -10.87 9.31 -11.00
CA HIS A 197 -11.23 9.69 -12.37
C HIS A 197 -11.17 8.55 -13.40
N THR A 198 -10.68 7.36 -13.01
CA THR A 198 -10.79 6.13 -13.80
C THR A 198 -12.08 5.39 -13.44
N ALA A 199 -12.47 5.37 -12.15
CA ALA A 199 -13.78 4.91 -11.68
C ALA A 199 -14.95 5.77 -12.21
N ASP A 200 -14.87 7.10 -12.13
CA ASP A 200 -15.90 8.05 -12.63
C ASP A 200 -16.24 7.84 -14.12
N LYS A 201 -15.26 7.38 -14.92
CA LYS A 201 -15.46 7.06 -16.36
C LYS A 201 -16.02 5.66 -16.58
N ALA A 202 -15.90 4.80 -15.58
CA ALA A 202 -16.23 3.39 -15.60
C ALA A 202 -17.59 3.08 -14.97
N HIS A 203 -18.13 3.90 -14.04
CA HIS A 203 -19.47 3.72 -13.48
C HIS A 203 -20.33 5.01 -13.44
N SER A 204 -21.65 4.85 -13.27
CA SER A 204 -22.60 5.95 -13.03
C SER A 204 -23.67 5.55 -12.00
N GLY A 205 -24.60 6.46 -11.69
CA GLY A 205 -25.75 6.21 -10.79
C GLY A 205 -25.38 6.19 -9.30
N GLU A 206 -26.32 5.78 -8.44
CA GLU A 206 -26.24 6.00 -6.98
C GLU A 206 -24.96 5.45 -6.31
N ALA A 207 -24.40 4.35 -6.82
CA ALA A 207 -23.14 3.79 -6.35
C ALA A 207 -21.92 4.63 -6.74
N ALA A 208 -21.92 5.21 -7.94
CA ALA A 208 -20.92 6.20 -8.36
C ALA A 208 -21.09 7.50 -7.57
N ASP A 209 -22.32 7.98 -7.38
CA ASP A 209 -22.61 9.16 -6.54
C ASP A 209 -22.18 8.94 -5.07
N ALA A 210 -22.32 7.72 -4.55
CA ALA A 210 -21.83 7.35 -3.22
C ALA A 210 -20.29 7.30 -3.15
N PHE A 211 -19.64 6.67 -4.14
CA PHE A 211 -18.18 6.67 -4.26
C PHE A 211 -17.61 8.08 -4.37
N HIS A 212 -18.18 8.92 -5.24
CA HIS A 212 -17.73 10.28 -5.48
C HIS A 212 -17.88 11.15 -4.22
N ARG A 213 -19.00 11.04 -3.48
CA ARG A 213 -19.19 11.71 -2.18
C ARG A 213 -18.22 11.21 -1.09
N TYR A 214 -17.94 9.90 -1.04
CA TYR A 214 -16.94 9.33 -0.14
C TYR A 214 -15.55 9.89 -0.45
N PHE A 215 -15.13 9.83 -1.72
CA PHE A 215 -13.82 10.29 -2.16
C PHE A 215 -13.65 11.80 -1.95
N GLN A 216 -14.65 12.60 -2.31
CA GLN A 216 -14.69 14.04 -2.08
C GLN A 216 -14.61 14.41 -0.59
N GLY A 217 -15.20 13.60 0.31
CA GLY A 217 -15.19 13.87 1.74
C GLY A 217 -13.85 13.60 2.44
N PHE A 218 -13.07 12.63 1.95
CA PHE A 218 -11.93 12.07 2.71
C PHE A 218 -10.58 12.19 2.00
N VAL A 219 -10.54 12.04 0.68
CA VAL A 219 -9.31 12.16 -0.14
C VAL A 219 -9.28 13.52 -0.84
N GLY A 220 -10.34 13.84 -1.59
CA GLY A 220 -10.55 15.13 -2.24
C GLY A 220 -10.06 15.18 -3.69
N PHE A 221 -10.69 16.05 -4.48
CA PHE A 221 -10.32 16.36 -5.89
C PHE A 221 -9.58 17.71 -6.03
N ALA A 222 -9.26 18.37 -4.92
CA ALA A 222 -8.51 19.62 -4.89
C ALA A 222 -7.01 19.34 -4.72
N ALA A 223 -6.17 20.32 -5.09
CA ALA A 223 -4.79 20.37 -4.63
C ALA A 223 -4.73 20.79 -3.14
N PRO A 224 -3.73 20.35 -2.36
CA PRO A 224 -3.65 20.70 -0.94
C PRO A 224 -3.58 22.22 -0.67
N PRO A 225 -4.21 22.70 0.41
CA PRO A 225 -4.14 24.11 0.82
C PRO A 225 -2.75 24.47 1.35
N GLU A 226 -2.43 25.78 1.44
CA GLU A 226 -1.16 26.24 2.02
C GLU A 226 -1.02 25.96 3.53
N ARG A 227 -2.14 25.64 4.19
CA ARG A 227 -2.29 25.41 5.64
C ARG A 227 -3.42 24.41 5.88
N ALA A 228 -3.26 23.53 6.86
CA ALA A 228 -4.33 22.65 7.31
C ALA A 228 -5.51 23.46 7.84
N HIS A 229 -6.73 23.05 7.50
CA HIS A 229 -7.96 23.76 7.87
C HIS A 229 -9.08 22.78 8.21
N PRO A 230 -9.91 23.01 9.25
CA PRO A 230 -10.90 22.02 9.70
C PRO A 230 -11.90 21.54 8.65
N ASP A 231 -12.21 22.33 7.61
CA ASP A 231 -13.14 21.95 6.54
C ASP A 231 -12.52 21.06 5.44
N GLU A 232 -11.19 20.97 5.36
CA GLU A 232 -10.47 20.33 4.24
C GLU A 232 -10.38 18.80 4.35
N THR A 233 -10.09 18.11 3.24
CA THR A 233 -9.99 16.64 3.23
C THR A 233 -8.76 16.16 4.01
N LEU A 234 -8.82 14.94 4.57
CA LEU A 234 -7.76 14.41 5.42
C LEU A 234 -6.41 14.37 4.70
N VAL A 235 -6.39 13.84 3.47
CA VAL A 235 -5.18 13.68 2.66
C VAL A 235 -4.57 15.05 2.28
N ALA A 236 -5.41 16.03 1.94
CA ALA A 236 -4.98 17.40 1.69
C ALA A 236 -4.42 18.07 2.96
N ASN A 237 -5.09 17.90 4.10
CA ASN A 237 -4.63 18.44 5.38
C ASN A 237 -3.30 17.84 5.84
N ILE A 238 -3.02 16.56 5.60
CA ILE A 238 -1.71 15.95 5.93
C ILE A 238 -0.58 16.62 5.12
N ALA A 239 -0.76 16.83 3.82
CA ALA A 239 0.23 17.52 2.98
C ALA A 239 0.43 18.99 3.39
N ALA A 240 -0.64 19.68 3.78
CA ALA A 240 -0.60 21.05 4.27
C ALA A 240 0.06 21.16 5.67
N ALA A 241 -0.23 20.22 6.58
CA ALA A 241 0.37 20.11 7.90
C ALA A 241 1.88 19.87 7.81
N CYS A 242 2.34 18.96 6.94
CA CYS A 242 3.76 18.78 6.62
C CYS A 242 4.42 20.10 6.16
N THR A 243 3.71 20.89 5.35
CA THR A 243 4.19 22.19 4.87
C THR A 243 4.28 23.23 5.99
N GLN A 244 3.35 23.24 6.95
CA GLN A 244 3.40 24.11 8.14
C GLN A 244 4.51 23.69 9.10
N LEU A 245 4.65 22.40 9.40
CA LEU A 245 5.72 21.83 10.22
C LEU A 245 7.11 22.18 9.66
N ALA A 246 7.30 22.03 8.36
CA ALA A 246 8.54 22.39 7.68
C ALA A 246 8.86 23.90 7.80
N LYS A 247 7.86 24.77 7.56
CA LYS A 247 8.01 26.23 7.70
C LYS A 247 8.33 26.63 9.14
N ALA A 248 7.62 26.07 10.13
CA ALA A 248 7.85 26.39 11.54
C ALA A 248 9.26 25.98 12.01
N CYS A 249 9.79 24.85 11.53
CA CYS A 249 11.17 24.43 11.81
C CYS A 249 12.20 25.39 11.19
N GLU A 250 12.01 25.84 9.93
CA GLU A 250 12.86 26.88 9.32
C GLU A 250 12.80 28.19 10.11
N ARG A 251 11.59 28.67 10.44
CA ARG A 251 11.41 29.92 11.19
C ARG A 251 12.12 29.87 12.53
N TYR A 252 12.03 28.75 13.25
CA TYR A 252 12.75 28.59 14.50
C TYR A 252 14.27 28.49 14.30
N ALA A 253 14.77 27.79 13.27
CA ALA A 253 16.19 27.76 12.92
C ALA A 253 16.76 29.18 12.65
N ASP A 254 16.02 30.00 11.91
CA ASP A 254 16.38 31.39 11.61
C ASP A 254 16.40 32.25 12.89
N HIS A 255 15.39 32.12 13.77
CA HIS A 255 15.33 32.83 15.06
C HIS A 255 16.50 32.46 15.97
N VAL A 256 16.86 31.17 16.04
CA VAL A 256 18.03 30.69 16.79
C VAL A 256 19.33 31.29 16.25
N GLU A 257 19.48 31.40 14.94
CA GLU A 257 20.64 32.07 14.34
C GLU A 257 20.65 33.59 14.55
N GLU A 258 19.49 34.26 14.58
CA GLU A 258 19.40 35.68 14.89
C GLU A 258 19.73 35.97 16.35
N ALA A 259 19.21 35.15 17.27
CA ALA A 259 19.54 35.20 18.70
C ALA A 259 21.05 35.03 18.94
N LYS A 260 21.68 34.01 18.34
CA LYS A 260 23.14 33.79 18.44
C LYS A 260 23.95 34.97 17.88
N LYS A 261 23.45 35.66 16.85
CA LYS A 261 24.08 36.89 16.31
C LYS A 261 23.94 38.09 17.26
N LYS A 262 22.77 38.27 17.91
CA LYS A 262 22.54 39.33 18.91
C LYS A 262 23.41 39.13 20.14
N ILE A 263 23.38 37.95 20.77
CA ILE A 263 24.22 37.61 21.93
C ILE A 263 25.72 37.88 21.66
N LEU A 264 26.20 37.65 20.43
CA LEU A 264 27.58 37.98 20.05
C LEU A 264 27.83 39.49 19.90
N GLN A 265 26.85 40.29 19.50
CA GLN A 265 26.94 41.76 19.45
C GLN A 265 26.86 42.36 20.86
N ASP A 266 25.88 41.93 21.66
CA ASP A 266 25.68 42.33 23.05
C ASP A 266 26.92 42.03 23.92
N ARG A 267 27.56 40.87 23.74
CA ARG A 267 28.85 40.53 24.38
C ARG A 267 30.03 41.41 23.95
N THR A 268 29.89 42.23 22.90
CA THR A 268 30.88 43.23 22.49
C THR A 268 30.55 44.66 22.92
N ASP A 269 29.34 44.90 23.47
CA ASP A 269 29.02 46.18 24.10
C ASP A 269 29.56 46.24 25.54
N LEU A 270 30.36 47.27 25.80
CA LEU A 270 30.93 47.56 27.13
C LEU A 270 29.88 48.04 28.14
N PHE A 271 28.64 48.30 27.70
CA PHE A 271 27.53 48.76 28.52
C PHE A 271 26.41 47.72 28.72
N HIS A 272 26.49 46.53 28.09
CA HIS A 272 25.52 45.46 28.33
C HIS A 272 25.69 44.91 29.76
N ILE A 273 24.58 44.81 30.52
CA ILE A 273 24.57 44.30 31.91
C ILE A 273 23.70 43.05 31.96
N ASP A 274 24.33 41.88 31.84
CA ASP A 274 23.66 40.58 32.00
C ASP A 274 23.22 40.42 33.47
N LEU A 275 21.93 40.14 33.69
CA LEU A 275 21.30 40.22 35.01
C LEU A 275 21.62 38.94 35.82
N PRO A 276 22.05 39.04 37.09
CA PRO A 276 22.55 37.86 37.82
C PRO A 276 21.57 36.68 37.90
N TRP A 277 20.27 36.95 37.99
CA TRP A 277 19.21 35.93 38.03
C TRP A 277 18.91 35.29 36.67
N ASN A 278 19.32 35.90 35.55
CA ASN A 278 19.23 35.27 34.23
C ASN A 278 20.29 34.18 34.06
N SER A 279 21.38 34.19 34.83
CA SER A 279 22.51 33.27 34.63
C SER A 279 22.11 31.79 34.83
N PRO A 280 22.66 30.86 34.00
CA PRO A 280 22.51 29.41 34.21
C PRO A 280 22.95 28.89 35.58
N MET A 281 23.77 29.65 36.32
CA MET A 281 24.14 29.32 37.70
C MET A 281 22.96 29.44 38.69
N PHE A 282 21.93 30.20 38.35
CA PHE A 282 20.72 30.41 39.16
C PHE A 282 19.44 29.82 38.53
N GLY A 283 19.58 29.08 37.43
CA GLY A 283 18.47 28.42 36.74
C GLY A 283 17.77 29.27 35.66
N GLY A 284 18.36 30.38 35.22
CA GLY A 284 17.92 31.13 34.04
C GLY A 284 18.67 30.71 32.75
N ASN A 285 18.18 31.15 31.59
CA ASN A 285 18.71 30.74 30.27
C ASN A 285 19.98 31.52 29.82
N GLY A 286 20.38 32.54 30.58
CA GLY A 286 21.25 33.66 30.15
C GLY A 286 20.45 34.72 29.38
N ASP A 287 21.15 35.73 28.85
CA ASP A 287 20.65 36.51 27.71
C ASP A 287 20.29 35.56 26.54
N ASP A 288 19.04 35.56 26.10
CA ASP A 288 18.54 34.72 25.02
C ASP A 288 18.56 35.43 23.65
N GLY A 289 18.98 36.69 23.57
CA GLY A 289 18.91 37.50 22.35
C GLY A 289 17.48 37.80 21.87
N GLY A 290 16.48 37.67 22.75
CA GLY A 290 15.05 37.77 22.42
C GLY A 290 14.51 36.55 21.67
N LEU A 291 15.13 35.37 21.82
CA LEU A 291 14.70 34.12 21.17
C LEU A 291 13.28 33.70 21.61
N LEU A 292 12.96 33.82 22.89
CA LEU A 292 11.64 33.51 23.42
C LEU A 292 10.56 34.42 22.83
N ASP A 293 10.80 35.74 22.80
CA ASP A 293 9.88 36.70 22.19
C ASP A 293 9.74 36.50 20.66
N ALA A 294 10.81 36.08 19.98
CA ALA A 294 10.75 35.74 18.56
C ALA A 294 9.91 34.48 18.30
N VAL A 295 10.06 33.43 19.12
CA VAL A 295 9.24 32.20 19.07
C VAL A 295 7.79 32.48 19.43
N LEU A 296 7.54 33.26 20.48
CA LEU A 296 6.20 33.69 20.90
C LEU A 296 5.60 34.78 19.99
N GLY A 297 6.36 35.34 19.06
CA GLY A 297 5.90 36.27 18.03
C GLY A 297 5.65 35.63 16.65
N ASP A 298 6.19 34.44 16.36
CA ASP A 298 6.16 33.91 15.01
C ASP A 298 4.82 33.27 14.63
N PRO A 299 4.13 33.76 13.58
CA PRO A 299 2.83 33.24 13.21
C PRO A 299 2.86 31.80 12.69
N TRP A 300 3.97 31.31 12.12
CA TRP A 300 4.06 29.92 11.64
C TRP A 300 4.26 28.93 12.78
N ILE A 301 4.96 29.33 13.84
CA ILE A 301 5.12 28.50 15.05
C ILE A 301 3.78 28.39 15.79
N HIS A 302 3.08 29.51 16.01
CA HIS A 302 1.75 29.49 16.64
C HIS A 302 0.72 28.68 15.87
N GLN A 303 0.71 28.76 14.53
CA GLN A 303 -0.23 28.00 13.68
C GLN A 303 -0.08 26.47 13.79
N LEU A 304 1.02 25.95 14.36
CA LEU A 304 1.11 24.51 14.67
C LEU A 304 0.06 24.07 15.73
N GLY A 305 -0.39 24.98 16.60
CA GLY A 305 -1.46 24.68 17.58
C GLY A 305 -2.81 24.31 16.94
N ASP A 306 -3.06 24.76 15.70
CA ASP A 306 -4.30 24.48 14.98
C ASP A 306 -4.23 23.18 14.16
N VAL A 307 -3.02 22.72 13.80
CA VAL A 307 -2.77 21.57 12.90
C VAL A 307 -3.42 20.29 13.42
N ALA A 308 -3.22 19.96 14.70
CA ALA A 308 -3.79 18.75 15.30
C ALA A 308 -5.33 18.79 15.28
N ASN A 309 -5.94 19.93 15.61
CA ASN A 309 -7.40 20.09 15.60
C ASN A 309 -7.98 19.95 14.17
N ALA A 310 -7.35 20.57 13.17
CA ALA A 310 -7.77 20.46 11.77
C ALA A 310 -7.68 19.03 11.24
N LEU A 311 -6.60 18.31 11.57
CA LEU A 311 -6.41 16.91 11.21
C LEU A 311 -7.43 15.98 11.89
N ASP A 312 -7.65 16.14 13.19
CA ASP A 312 -8.63 15.36 13.94
C ASP A 312 -10.06 15.61 13.44
N ASP A 313 -10.41 16.85 13.08
CA ASP A 313 -11.74 17.17 12.53
C ASP A 313 -11.93 16.62 11.11
N SER A 314 -10.87 16.55 10.28
CA SER A 314 -10.90 15.77 9.03
C SER A 314 -11.08 14.27 9.30
N GLN A 315 -10.37 13.71 10.29
CA GLN A 315 -10.49 12.29 10.63
C GLN A 315 -11.90 11.93 11.12
N LYS A 316 -12.51 12.75 11.98
CA LYS A 316 -13.88 12.55 12.52
C LYS A 316 -14.97 12.49 11.44
N ARG A 317 -14.69 12.97 10.22
CA ARG A 317 -15.61 12.84 9.08
C ARG A 317 -15.52 11.47 8.40
N VAL A 318 -14.36 10.82 8.43
CA VAL A 318 -14.10 9.54 7.75
C VAL A 318 -15.03 8.45 8.27
N ARG A 319 -15.69 7.74 7.35
CA ARG A 319 -16.56 6.59 7.65
C ARG A 319 -16.22 5.43 6.74
N LEU A 320 -15.49 4.45 7.26
CA LEU A 320 -15.08 3.26 6.49
C LEU A 320 -16.30 2.35 6.19
N PRO A 321 -16.47 1.82 4.97
CA PRO A 321 -17.67 1.04 4.62
C PRO A 321 -17.70 -0.35 5.28
N GLN A 322 -18.63 -0.56 6.22
CA GLN A 322 -18.87 -1.84 6.91
C GLN A 322 -17.68 -2.39 7.72
N GLY A 323 -17.13 -1.57 8.62
CA GLY A 323 -16.11 -1.99 9.60
C GLY A 323 -15.17 -0.83 9.95
N SER A 324 -15.29 -0.15 11.08
CA SER A 324 -16.16 -0.39 12.23
C SER A 324 -16.62 0.93 12.88
N ASP A 325 -17.71 0.91 13.66
CA ASP A 325 -18.12 2.01 14.54
C ASP A 325 -17.22 2.09 15.80
N SER A 326 -15.92 2.00 15.59
CA SER A 326 -14.88 2.07 16.61
C SER A 326 -13.61 2.64 15.98
N PRO A 327 -12.91 3.58 16.63
CA PRO A 327 -11.58 3.98 16.20
C PRO A 327 -10.65 2.75 16.15
N PRO A 328 -9.65 2.70 15.26
CA PRO A 328 -8.55 1.73 15.35
C PRO A 328 -7.99 1.75 16.78
N GLY A 329 -8.02 0.60 17.44
CA GLY A 329 -7.84 0.53 18.90
C GLY A 329 -6.44 0.96 19.33
N LEU A 330 -6.35 2.01 20.14
CA LEU A 330 -5.10 2.38 20.83
C LEU A 330 -4.59 1.18 21.66
N PRO A 331 -3.31 0.79 21.51
CA PRO A 331 -2.79 -0.42 22.13
C PRO A 331 -2.58 -0.26 23.64
N GLY A 332 -3.56 -0.70 24.45
CA GLY A 332 -3.34 -0.80 25.90
C GLY A 332 -4.57 -0.93 26.78
N LEU A 333 -5.10 -2.16 26.92
CA LEU A 333 -5.58 -2.80 28.18
C LEU A 333 -5.97 -4.28 27.89
N PRO A 334 -5.92 -5.21 28.86
CA PRO A 334 -5.86 -6.67 28.60
C PRO A 334 -7.20 -7.43 28.73
N LEU A 335 -7.14 -8.76 28.50
CA LEU A 335 -8.16 -9.84 28.66
C LEU A 335 -8.94 -10.16 27.36
N LEU A 336 -9.05 -11.40 26.84
CA LEU A 336 -8.54 -12.76 27.20
C LEU A 336 -8.33 -13.61 25.90
N PRO A 337 -7.63 -14.76 25.93
CA PRO A 337 -7.07 -15.40 24.72
C PRO A 337 -7.89 -16.56 24.09
N VAL A 338 -7.65 -16.77 22.80
CA VAL A 338 -7.86 -18.01 22.02
C VAL A 338 -6.71 -18.15 20.98
N PRO A 339 -6.40 -19.33 20.41
CA PRO A 339 -5.02 -19.81 20.46
C PRO A 339 -4.24 -19.77 19.14
N ALA A 340 -2.94 -19.50 19.24
CA ALA A 340 -1.97 -19.65 18.14
C ALA A 340 -1.31 -21.05 18.12
N PRO A 341 -0.93 -21.55 16.92
CA PRO A 341 0.04 -22.65 16.76
C PRO A 341 1.36 -22.16 16.12
N VAL A 342 2.49 -22.37 16.80
CA VAL A 342 3.88 -22.07 16.36
C VAL A 342 4.88 -22.83 17.25
N PRO A 343 6.20 -22.95 16.93
CA PRO A 343 6.93 -22.81 15.65
C PRO A 343 7.48 -24.21 15.20
N VAL A 344 8.67 -24.57 14.66
CA VAL A 344 10.04 -24.05 14.28
C VAL A 344 10.68 -25.14 13.34
N PRO A 345 11.93 -25.05 12.78
CA PRO A 345 12.76 -23.91 12.34
C PRO A 345 13.46 -24.09 10.93
N LEU A 346 14.01 -22.97 10.39
CA LEU A 346 15.31 -22.72 9.69
C LEU A 346 16.15 -23.89 9.07
N VAL A 347 16.92 -23.72 7.98
CA VAL A 347 18.08 -22.78 7.78
C VAL A 347 18.35 -22.45 6.28
N LEU A 348 18.93 -21.27 5.99
CA LEU A 348 19.33 -20.76 4.66
C LEU A 348 20.73 -21.21 4.18
N ALA A 349 20.93 -21.27 2.84
CA ALA A 349 22.07 -20.71 2.07
C ALA A 349 21.98 -21.07 0.56
N SER A 350 22.45 -20.31 -0.44
CA SER A 350 22.77 -18.87 -0.56
C SER A 350 23.15 -18.52 -2.04
N TYR A 351 22.68 -17.38 -2.58
CA TYR A 351 23.21 -16.53 -3.68
C TYR A 351 23.92 -17.12 -4.94
N GLY A 352 23.62 -16.60 -6.15
CA GLY A 352 24.28 -17.06 -7.40
C GLY A 352 24.42 -16.14 -8.64
N ALA A 353 23.66 -15.03 -8.76
CA ALA A 353 23.74 -14.02 -9.85
C ALA A 353 23.44 -14.46 -11.32
N GLY A 354 22.99 -13.50 -12.17
CA GLY A 354 22.94 -13.67 -13.64
C GLY A 354 21.71 -13.08 -14.37
N LEU A 355 21.83 -11.86 -14.88
CA LEU A 355 21.04 -11.36 -16.03
C LEU A 355 21.63 -11.96 -17.34
N PRO A 356 20.97 -11.95 -18.53
CA PRO A 356 19.89 -11.05 -18.96
C PRO A 356 18.83 -11.67 -19.94
N THR A 357 18.16 -10.78 -20.70
CA THR A 357 17.52 -10.97 -22.02
C THR A 357 16.17 -11.69 -22.13
N VAL A 358 15.13 -10.86 -22.29
CA VAL A 358 13.80 -11.22 -22.81
C VAL A 358 13.91 -12.03 -24.11
N ILE A 359 13.30 -13.20 -24.11
CA ILE A 359 12.99 -14.04 -25.28
C ILE A 359 11.51 -14.42 -25.13
N PRO A 360 10.67 -14.39 -26.19
CA PRO A 360 9.28 -14.85 -26.11
C PRO A 360 9.22 -16.31 -25.62
N ALA A 361 8.16 -16.67 -24.89
CA ALA A 361 8.04 -17.92 -24.16
C ALA A 361 8.51 -19.15 -24.98
N VAL A 362 9.73 -19.61 -24.69
CA VAL A 362 10.28 -20.79 -25.33
C VAL A 362 9.67 -21.99 -24.63
N TYR A 363 8.74 -22.66 -25.31
CA TYR A 363 8.20 -23.95 -24.87
C TYR A 363 9.32 -25.00 -24.82
N ARG A 364 9.93 -25.13 -23.63
CA ARG A 364 11.08 -25.99 -23.30
C ARG A 364 10.62 -27.39 -22.95
N ASP A 365 11.37 -28.41 -23.37
CA ASP A 365 11.14 -29.78 -22.90
C ASP A 365 11.36 -29.89 -21.37
N PRO A 366 10.62 -30.78 -20.68
CA PRO A 366 10.71 -30.89 -19.23
C PRO A 366 12.06 -31.45 -18.76
N ASP A 367 12.58 -30.88 -17.68
CA ASP A 367 13.74 -31.42 -16.98
C ASP A 367 13.40 -32.75 -16.29
N SER A 368 14.05 -33.82 -16.75
CA SER A 368 13.96 -35.18 -16.19
C SER A 368 14.41 -35.32 -14.73
N ALA A 369 15.13 -34.35 -14.17
CA ALA A 369 15.53 -34.32 -12.77
C ALA A 369 14.39 -33.85 -11.83
N VAL A 370 13.35 -33.20 -12.37
CA VAL A 370 12.20 -32.73 -11.61
C VAL A 370 11.10 -33.81 -11.63
N PRO A 371 10.69 -34.36 -10.48
CA PRO A 371 9.67 -35.41 -10.44
C PRO A 371 8.29 -34.85 -10.83
N HIS A 372 7.48 -35.67 -11.50
CA HIS A 372 6.05 -35.37 -11.70
C HIS A 372 5.35 -35.13 -10.36
N ARG A 373 4.51 -34.10 -10.31
CA ARG A 373 3.71 -33.72 -9.15
C ARG A 373 2.36 -33.19 -9.61
N ASP A 374 1.28 -33.78 -9.10
CA ASP A 374 -0.07 -33.29 -9.34
C ASP A 374 -0.28 -31.88 -8.71
N PRO A 375 -1.17 -31.04 -9.27
CA PRO A 375 -1.58 -29.79 -8.65
C PRO A 375 -2.25 -30.00 -7.28
N LEU A 376 -2.30 -28.95 -6.45
CA LEU A 376 -3.06 -28.97 -5.20
C LEU A 376 -4.54 -29.32 -5.45
N PRO A 377 -5.19 -30.07 -4.56
CA PRO A 377 -6.60 -30.41 -4.68
C PRO A 377 -7.48 -29.15 -4.69
N PRO A 378 -8.66 -29.19 -5.34
CA PRO A 378 -9.61 -28.07 -5.32
C PRO A 378 -10.05 -27.73 -3.91
N VAL A 379 -10.41 -26.46 -3.69
CA VAL A 379 -11.06 -26.01 -2.47
C VAL A 379 -12.43 -26.71 -2.34
N PRO A 380 -12.80 -27.27 -1.17
CA PRO A 380 -14.08 -27.95 -1.01
C PRO A 380 -15.28 -27.04 -1.36
N GLY A 381 -16.05 -27.44 -2.36
CA GLY A 381 -17.25 -26.73 -2.82
C GLY A 381 -17.09 -25.87 -4.07
N THR A 382 -15.86 -25.56 -4.52
CA THR A 382 -15.67 -24.71 -5.71
C THR A 382 -15.85 -25.45 -7.04
N THR A 383 -15.51 -26.73 -7.10
CA THR A 383 -15.55 -27.53 -8.35
C THR A 383 -16.27 -28.88 -8.18
N ARG A 384 -16.75 -29.47 -9.29
CA ARG A 384 -17.26 -30.84 -9.29
C ARG A 384 -16.11 -31.83 -9.53
N LEU A 385 -15.83 -32.65 -8.53
CA LEU A 385 -14.88 -33.76 -8.65
C LEU A 385 -15.25 -34.74 -9.76
N LEU A 386 -14.23 -35.32 -10.39
CA LEU A 386 -14.34 -36.39 -11.38
C LEU A 386 -14.65 -37.74 -10.72
N GLY A 387 -15.58 -38.49 -11.32
CA GLY A 387 -15.69 -39.92 -11.03
C GLY A 387 -14.45 -40.68 -11.53
N GLY A 388 -14.17 -41.87 -10.99
CA GLY A 388 -12.96 -42.63 -11.34
C GLY A 388 -12.81 -43.00 -12.82
N GLY A 389 -13.91 -43.06 -13.58
CA GLY A 389 -13.89 -43.17 -15.04
C GLY A 389 -13.47 -41.85 -15.70
N GLU A 390 -14.20 -40.76 -15.43
CA GLU A 390 -13.91 -39.41 -15.93
C GLU A 390 -12.46 -38.98 -15.64
N ARG A 391 -11.94 -39.30 -14.45
CA ARG A 391 -10.56 -39.03 -14.07
C ARG A 391 -9.56 -39.73 -14.98
N LYS A 392 -9.76 -41.02 -15.25
CA LYS A 392 -8.87 -41.79 -16.12
C LYS A 392 -8.95 -41.33 -17.57
N GLU A 393 -10.13 -40.92 -18.03
CA GLU A 393 -10.33 -40.32 -19.36
C GLU A 393 -9.58 -38.99 -19.48
N PHE A 394 -9.67 -38.12 -18.47
CA PHE A 394 -8.91 -36.87 -18.38
C PHE A 394 -7.39 -37.11 -18.35
N GLU A 395 -6.90 -38.02 -17.51
CA GLU A 395 -5.47 -38.40 -17.44
C GLU A 395 -4.96 -38.91 -18.79
N THR A 396 -5.73 -39.79 -19.45
CA THR A 396 -5.39 -40.32 -20.79
C THR A 396 -5.33 -39.22 -21.85
N TRP A 397 -6.18 -38.20 -21.76
CA TRP A 397 -6.16 -37.04 -22.66
C TRP A 397 -4.99 -36.08 -22.33
N VAL A 398 -4.70 -35.81 -21.05
CA VAL A 398 -3.56 -34.98 -20.62
C VAL A 398 -2.22 -35.57 -21.12
N ASP A 399 -2.09 -36.89 -21.17
CA ASP A 399 -0.90 -37.56 -21.73
C ASP A 399 -0.80 -37.51 -23.27
N THR A 400 -1.81 -36.99 -23.97
CA THR A 400 -1.67 -36.60 -25.39
C THR A 400 -1.12 -35.18 -25.59
N LEU A 401 -1.17 -34.33 -24.55
CA LEU A 401 -0.62 -32.98 -24.57
C LEU A 401 0.90 -33.04 -24.38
N ARG A 402 1.65 -32.22 -25.14
CA ARG A 402 3.11 -32.15 -24.98
C ARG A 402 3.44 -31.62 -23.57
N PRO A 403 4.20 -32.37 -22.75
CA PRO A 403 4.67 -31.85 -21.47
C PRO A 403 5.77 -30.81 -21.71
N MET A 404 5.79 -29.76 -20.89
CA MET A 404 6.78 -28.69 -20.93
C MET A 404 7.47 -28.53 -19.56
N GLY A 405 8.71 -28.05 -19.57
CA GLY A 405 9.37 -27.52 -18.39
C GLY A 405 9.01 -26.05 -18.14
N PHE A 406 9.40 -25.52 -16.97
CA PHE A 406 9.00 -24.20 -16.47
C PHE A 406 9.04 -23.07 -17.51
N GLY A 407 7.94 -22.32 -17.55
CA GLY A 407 7.77 -21.10 -18.33
C GLY A 407 8.77 -19.99 -18.00
N GLY A 408 8.85 -19.00 -18.88
CA GLY A 408 9.72 -17.84 -18.69
C GLY A 408 11.22 -18.14 -18.86
N GLN A 409 12.05 -17.57 -17.98
CA GLN A 409 13.52 -17.48 -18.20
C GLN A 409 14.31 -18.57 -17.47
N GLY A 410 13.92 -18.99 -16.25
CA GLY A 410 14.68 -19.93 -15.44
C GLY A 410 14.13 -21.36 -15.48
N THR A 411 15.01 -22.37 -15.44
CA THR A 411 14.63 -23.79 -15.30
C THR A 411 14.84 -24.35 -13.89
N SER A 412 15.48 -23.59 -13.00
CA SER A 412 15.80 -24.09 -11.65
C SER A 412 14.56 -24.21 -10.78
N THR A 413 14.45 -25.31 -10.03
CA THR A 413 13.47 -25.49 -8.95
C THR A 413 13.79 -24.63 -7.71
N SER A 414 14.92 -23.93 -7.71
CA SER A 414 15.30 -22.95 -6.68
C SER A 414 14.93 -21.51 -7.01
N ASP A 415 14.36 -21.22 -8.19
CA ASP A 415 13.71 -19.91 -8.41
C ASP A 415 12.40 -19.87 -7.60
N PRO A 416 12.11 -18.80 -6.83
CA PRO A 416 10.90 -18.74 -6.00
C PRO A 416 9.60 -18.96 -6.78
N ALA A 417 9.51 -18.52 -8.04
CA ALA A 417 8.31 -18.73 -8.85
C ALA A 417 8.15 -20.21 -9.25
N ASN A 418 9.21 -20.84 -9.77
CA ASN A 418 9.20 -22.26 -10.11
C ASN A 418 8.99 -23.15 -8.87
N ALA A 419 9.56 -22.75 -7.73
CA ALA A 419 9.37 -23.41 -6.43
C ALA A 419 7.95 -23.26 -5.89
N TYR A 420 7.29 -22.13 -6.17
CA TYR A 420 5.89 -21.88 -5.85
C TYR A 420 4.95 -22.68 -6.76
N GLN A 421 5.15 -22.62 -8.07
CA GLN A 421 4.47 -23.44 -9.08
C GLN A 421 4.53 -24.93 -8.72
N LEU A 422 5.72 -25.45 -8.37
CA LEU A 422 5.89 -26.81 -7.86
C LEU A 422 5.10 -27.12 -6.59
N ARG A 423 4.83 -26.13 -5.71
CA ARG A 423 3.97 -26.34 -4.54
C ARG A 423 2.49 -26.43 -4.93
N THR A 424 2.06 -25.56 -5.86
CA THR A 424 0.65 -25.22 -6.10
C THR A 424 0.07 -25.85 -7.37
N ALA A 425 0.64 -25.57 -8.54
CA ALA A 425 0.23 -26.14 -9.83
C ALA A 425 0.89 -27.49 -10.16
N GLY A 426 2.03 -27.81 -9.54
CA GLY A 426 2.73 -29.07 -9.76
C GLY A 426 3.71 -29.02 -10.94
N TYR A 427 3.89 -30.16 -11.62
CA TYR A 427 4.83 -30.34 -12.74
C TYR A 427 4.59 -31.68 -13.46
N PRO A 428 4.78 -31.82 -14.79
CA PRO A 428 5.15 -30.80 -15.77
C PRO A 428 3.94 -30.01 -16.30
N GLU A 429 4.21 -28.82 -16.83
CA GLU A 429 3.24 -28.01 -17.56
C GLU A 429 2.74 -28.76 -18.80
N ARG A 430 1.56 -28.37 -19.33
CA ARG A 430 0.98 -29.02 -20.51
C ARG A 430 0.61 -28.01 -21.59
N LEU A 431 1.16 -28.22 -22.79
CA LEU A 431 0.91 -27.38 -23.97
C LEU A 431 -0.45 -27.73 -24.60
N ILE A 432 -1.40 -26.81 -24.47
CA ILE A 432 -2.76 -26.92 -25.00
C ILE A 432 -2.85 -26.14 -26.31
N THR A 433 -3.26 -26.83 -27.38
CA THR A 433 -3.48 -26.20 -28.69
C THR A 433 -4.76 -25.35 -28.65
N LEU A 434 -4.72 -24.12 -29.17
CA LEU A 434 -5.88 -23.23 -29.24
C LEU A 434 -6.65 -23.42 -30.59
N PRO A 435 -7.84 -22.84 -30.77
CA PRO A 435 -8.54 -22.81 -32.06
C PRO A 435 -7.70 -22.21 -33.20
N GLU A 436 -8.14 -22.33 -34.44
CA GLU A 436 -7.48 -21.65 -35.57
C GLU A 436 -7.91 -20.17 -35.65
N GLY A 437 -6.99 -19.30 -36.05
CA GLY A 437 -7.23 -17.84 -36.16
C GLY A 437 -7.08 -17.04 -34.87
N THR A 438 -6.64 -17.68 -33.79
CA THR A 438 -6.44 -17.10 -32.46
C THR A 438 -5.12 -16.34 -32.32
N ARG A 439 -5.00 -15.53 -31.27
CA ARG A 439 -3.84 -14.67 -30.97
C ARG A 439 -2.54 -15.45 -30.72
N LYS A 440 -2.62 -16.58 -30.01
CA LYS A 440 -1.56 -17.60 -29.90
C LYS A 440 -2.08 -18.91 -30.51
N ALA A 441 -1.19 -19.74 -31.07
CA ALA A 441 -1.55 -21.09 -31.52
C ALA A 441 -1.65 -22.10 -30.36
N ASN A 442 -1.01 -21.82 -29.22
CA ASN A 442 -0.99 -22.66 -28.03
C ASN A 442 -0.85 -21.79 -26.77
N ILE A 443 -1.40 -22.27 -25.65
CA ILE A 443 -1.08 -21.84 -24.28
C ILE A 443 -0.45 -23.02 -23.53
N ALA A 444 0.37 -22.78 -22.51
CA ALA A 444 0.75 -23.79 -21.53
C ALA A 444 -0.01 -23.53 -20.24
N ALA A 445 -0.58 -24.57 -19.63
CA ALA A 445 -1.08 -24.53 -18.27
C ALA A 445 -0.03 -25.13 -17.34
N ASP A 446 0.28 -24.47 -16.22
CA ASP A 446 1.33 -24.89 -15.28
C ASP A 446 1.09 -26.30 -14.73
N GLY A 447 -0.18 -26.68 -14.58
CA GLY A 447 -0.60 -28.04 -14.26
C GLY A 447 -2.01 -28.36 -14.76
N MET A 448 -2.32 -29.65 -14.85
CA MET A 448 -3.64 -30.19 -15.21
C MET A 448 -4.12 -31.10 -14.09
N ARG A 449 -5.27 -30.81 -13.47
CA ARG A 449 -5.70 -31.44 -12.22
C ARG A 449 -6.67 -32.61 -12.43
N PRO A 450 -6.27 -33.87 -12.17
CA PRO A 450 -7.15 -35.03 -12.37
C PRO A 450 -8.30 -35.16 -11.36
N ALA A 451 -8.34 -34.32 -10.32
CA ALA A 451 -9.39 -34.37 -9.30
C ALA A 451 -10.73 -33.83 -9.81
N ASP A 452 -10.72 -32.81 -10.67
CA ASP A 452 -11.88 -32.07 -11.18
C ASP A 452 -11.81 -31.70 -12.67
N GLY A 453 -10.67 -31.95 -13.34
CA GLY A 453 -10.46 -31.68 -14.76
C GLY A 453 -10.10 -30.22 -15.06
N TYR A 454 -9.53 -29.50 -14.10
CA TYR A 454 -9.18 -28.08 -14.24
C TYR A 454 -7.75 -27.89 -14.74
N MET A 455 -7.52 -26.80 -15.50
CA MET A 455 -6.20 -26.20 -15.62
C MET A 455 -5.84 -25.53 -14.30
N VAL A 456 -4.58 -25.57 -13.90
CA VAL A 456 -4.07 -24.85 -12.70
C VAL A 456 -2.90 -23.98 -13.12
N ASP A 457 -2.89 -22.74 -12.67
CA ASP A 457 -1.97 -21.68 -13.05
C ASP A 457 -1.46 -20.95 -11.79
N ALA A 458 -0.15 -20.77 -11.67
CA ALA A 458 0.53 -20.36 -10.44
C ALA A 458 1.08 -18.92 -10.54
N LYS A 459 0.23 -17.92 -10.30
CA LYS A 459 0.60 -16.50 -10.34
C LYS A 459 1.42 -16.10 -9.10
N TYR A 460 2.73 -16.32 -9.15
CA TYR A 460 3.68 -15.89 -8.12
C TYR A 460 3.96 -14.38 -8.20
N VAL A 461 3.41 -13.61 -7.23
CA VAL A 461 3.79 -12.22 -6.99
C VAL A 461 5.13 -12.22 -6.24
N LYS A 462 6.10 -11.48 -6.78
CA LYS A 462 7.45 -11.43 -6.19
C LYS A 462 7.48 -10.55 -4.95
N ASP A 463 8.41 -10.83 -4.05
CA ASP A 463 8.80 -9.92 -2.97
C ASP A 463 7.68 -9.55 -1.98
N VAL A 464 6.73 -10.48 -1.76
CA VAL A 464 5.68 -10.39 -0.72
C VAL A 464 6.15 -10.91 0.65
N ASP A 465 7.12 -11.82 0.68
CA ASP A 465 7.67 -12.41 1.91
C ASP A 465 8.76 -11.52 2.55
N ASP A 466 8.37 -10.35 3.04
CA ASP A 466 9.12 -9.55 4.02
C ASP A 466 8.19 -8.58 4.74
N ASP A 467 8.19 -8.65 6.08
CA ASP A 467 7.13 -8.14 6.93
C ASP A 467 7.17 -6.61 7.12
N CYS A 468 6.99 -5.88 6.01
CA CYS A 468 6.97 -4.43 5.73
C CYS A 468 8.04 -3.97 4.72
N ARG A 469 9.21 -4.63 4.56
CA ARG A 469 10.40 -4.02 3.91
C ARG A 469 10.69 -4.40 2.45
N LYS A 470 10.01 -5.40 1.87
CA LYS A 470 10.09 -5.70 0.41
C LYS A 470 8.86 -5.22 -0.37
N ASN A 471 7.80 -4.81 0.32
CA ASN A 471 6.66 -4.12 -0.28
C ASN A 471 6.92 -2.62 -0.48
N SER A 472 7.89 -2.04 0.23
CA SER A 472 8.23 -0.63 0.11
C SER A 472 9.03 -0.30 -1.15
N TRP A 473 8.50 0.62 -1.96
CA TRP A 473 9.18 1.30 -3.08
C TRP A 473 10.33 2.23 -2.65
N ARG A 474 10.87 2.02 -1.44
CA ARG A 474 11.83 2.83 -0.69
C ARG A 474 12.66 1.92 0.20
N THR A 475 13.85 2.36 0.62
CA THR A 475 14.36 1.94 1.92
C THR A 475 13.73 2.81 3.02
N PRO A 476 13.50 2.31 4.25
CA PRO A 476 12.95 3.11 5.35
C PRO A 476 13.79 4.35 5.73
N SER A 477 15.02 4.48 5.21
CA SER A 477 16.02 5.47 5.61
C SER A 477 16.32 6.56 4.56
N THR A 478 15.66 6.61 3.40
CA THR A 478 16.01 7.59 2.34
C THR A 478 14.88 8.37 1.69
N PHE A 479 13.60 8.07 1.96
CA PHE A 479 12.41 8.62 1.26
C PHE A 479 12.33 8.39 -0.27
N GLU A 480 13.39 7.89 -0.90
CA GLU A 480 13.52 7.75 -2.36
C GLU A 480 12.45 6.80 -2.92
N LEU A 481 11.47 7.35 -3.64
CA LEU A 481 10.63 6.57 -4.55
C LEU A 481 11.44 6.25 -5.81
N GLU A 482 12.02 5.04 -5.87
CA GLU A 482 12.51 4.50 -7.14
C GLU A 482 11.34 4.06 -8.03
N ASP A 483 10.62 5.03 -8.59
CA ASP A 483 10.08 4.83 -9.93
C ASP A 483 11.26 4.67 -10.88
N GLN A 484 11.67 3.42 -11.11
CA GLN A 484 12.66 3.16 -12.14
C GLN A 484 12.01 3.45 -13.49
N TYR A 485 12.57 4.37 -14.27
CA TYR A 485 12.15 4.64 -15.65
C TYR A 485 13.06 3.90 -16.65
N ASP A 486 12.52 3.58 -17.82
CA ASP A 486 13.30 3.14 -18.96
C ASP A 486 14.01 4.35 -19.62
N LYS A 487 14.89 4.05 -20.59
CA LYS A 487 15.65 5.06 -21.35
C LYS A 487 14.80 6.05 -22.17
N ASN A 488 13.48 5.85 -22.23
CA ASN A 488 12.51 6.68 -22.96
C ASN A 488 11.62 7.49 -22.00
N GLY A 489 11.84 7.41 -20.68
CA GLY A 489 11.01 8.08 -19.67
C GLY A 489 9.69 7.35 -19.35
N LYS A 490 9.52 6.09 -19.76
CA LYS A 490 8.37 5.27 -19.35
C LYS A 490 8.70 4.52 -18.07
N LYS A 491 7.80 4.49 -17.07
CA LYS A 491 7.99 3.67 -15.85
C LYS A 491 8.27 2.22 -16.24
N LYS A 492 9.37 1.65 -15.72
CA LYS A 492 9.70 0.24 -15.89
C LYS A 492 8.60 -0.58 -15.24
N TRP A 493 8.29 -1.71 -15.87
CA TRP A 493 7.38 -2.68 -15.30
C TRP A 493 7.94 -3.26 -13.99
N SER A 494 7.12 -3.24 -12.94
CA SER A 494 7.34 -3.97 -11.69
C SER A 494 6.66 -5.33 -11.76
N PRO A 495 7.24 -6.41 -11.20
CA PRO A 495 6.54 -7.69 -10.99
C PRO A 495 5.27 -7.60 -10.13
N LYS A 496 5.01 -6.44 -9.50
CA LYS A 496 3.80 -6.12 -8.73
C LYS A 496 2.78 -5.26 -9.52
N ASP A 497 3.09 -4.84 -10.74
CA ASP A 497 2.14 -4.09 -11.57
C ASP A 497 1.00 -5.02 -12.02
N VAL A 498 -0.24 -4.70 -11.65
CA VAL A 498 -1.45 -5.29 -12.25
C VAL A 498 -1.56 -4.88 -13.72
N LEU A 499 -1.69 -5.85 -14.62
CA LEU A 499 -1.50 -5.67 -16.06
C LEU A 499 -2.76 -5.83 -16.92
N VAL A 500 -3.95 -5.92 -16.30
CA VAL A 500 -5.32 -5.99 -16.85
C VAL A 500 -5.41 -6.39 -18.33
N GLY A 501 -5.19 -5.48 -19.28
CA GLY A 501 -5.24 -5.78 -20.72
C GLY A 501 -4.34 -6.93 -21.24
N LYS A 502 -3.21 -7.24 -20.57
CA LYS A 502 -2.41 -8.45 -20.87
C LYS A 502 -2.95 -9.70 -20.19
N ASP A 503 -3.53 -9.51 -19.02
CA ASP A 503 -4.03 -10.58 -18.15
C ASP A 503 -5.37 -11.10 -18.70
N GLN A 504 -6.20 -10.20 -19.25
CA GLN A 504 -7.34 -10.49 -20.12
C GLN A 504 -6.90 -11.25 -21.38
N ASP A 505 -5.83 -10.78 -22.05
CA ASP A 505 -5.22 -11.43 -23.23
C ASP A 505 -4.78 -12.88 -22.93
N GLU A 506 -4.47 -13.23 -21.68
CA GLU A 506 -4.11 -14.59 -21.25
C GLU A 506 -5.32 -15.42 -20.76
N LEU A 507 -6.23 -14.80 -20.02
CA LEU A 507 -7.51 -15.39 -19.66
C LEU A 507 -8.35 -15.77 -20.90
N ASP A 508 -8.30 -14.97 -21.96
CA ASP A 508 -9.00 -15.27 -23.22
C ASP A 508 -8.38 -16.48 -23.95
N ASP A 509 -7.05 -16.61 -23.97
CA ASP A 509 -6.40 -17.84 -24.46
C ASP A 509 -6.85 -19.07 -23.64
N TYR A 510 -6.97 -18.94 -22.32
CA TYR A 510 -7.50 -20.00 -21.46
C TYR A 510 -8.99 -20.30 -21.71
N ARG A 511 -9.81 -19.29 -21.99
CA ARG A 511 -11.23 -19.45 -22.37
C ARG A 511 -11.35 -20.22 -23.69
N GLN A 512 -10.58 -19.83 -24.70
CA GLN A 512 -10.49 -20.52 -26.00
C GLN A 512 -10.01 -21.98 -25.87
N ALA A 513 -9.16 -22.28 -24.88
CA ALA A 513 -8.76 -23.67 -24.57
C ALA A 513 -9.95 -24.50 -24.07
N MET A 514 -10.77 -23.97 -23.15
CA MET A 514 -12.00 -24.63 -22.69
C MET A 514 -13.02 -24.84 -23.81
N GLU A 515 -13.17 -23.86 -24.70
CA GLU A 515 -14.09 -23.93 -25.84
C GLU A 515 -13.69 -24.99 -26.88
N LYS A 516 -12.40 -25.36 -26.94
CA LYS A 516 -11.88 -26.37 -27.87
C LYS A 516 -11.83 -27.78 -27.29
N HIS A 517 -11.57 -27.92 -25.98
CA HIS A 517 -11.31 -29.22 -25.34
C HIS A 517 -12.31 -29.48 -24.21
N GLU A 518 -13.35 -30.28 -24.48
CA GLU A 518 -14.42 -30.65 -23.52
C GLU A 518 -13.90 -31.29 -22.21
N GLN A 519 -12.66 -31.79 -22.22
CA GLN A 519 -11.98 -32.37 -21.05
C GLN A 519 -11.61 -31.29 -20.02
N ILE A 520 -11.42 -30.03 -20.45
CA ILE A 520 -11.06 -28.91 -19.59
C ILE A 520 -12.34 -28.33 -18.98
N ARG A 521 -12.49 -28.48 -17.66
CA ARG A 521 -13.72 -28.12 -16.94
C ARG A 521 -13.70 -26.74 -16.29
N GLY A 522 -12.55 -26.09 -16.25
CA GLY A 522 -12.34 -24.75 -15.73
C GLY A 522 -10.85 -24.44 -15.53
N LEU A 523 -10.59 -23.27 -14.96
CA LEU A 523 -9.26 -22.80 -14.54
C LEU A 523 -9.22 -22.58 -13.02
N GLU A 524 -8.11 -22.89 -12.37
CA GLU A 524 -7.81 -22.42 -11.02
C GLU A 524 -6.52 -21.59 -11.00
N ILE A 525 -6.62 -20.32 -10.61
CA ILE A 525 -5.45 -19.45 -10.40
C ILE A 525 -5.07 -19.47 -8.92
N ILE A 526 -3.88 -19.98 -8.60
CA ILE A 526 -3.36 -20.03 -7.24
C ILE A 526 -2.26 -18.98 -7.09
N THR A 527 -2.43 -18.00 -6.21
CA THR A 527 -1.48 -16.90 -6.00
C THR A 527 -1.06 -16.74 -4.54
N ASN A 528 0.18 -16.31 -4.31
CA ASN A 528 0.75 -16.02 -2.99
C ASN A 528 0.47 -14.58 -2.50
N ASP A 529 -0.42 -13.87 -3.20
CA ASP A 529 -0.90 -12.55 -2.79
C ASP A 529 -2.43 -12.52 -2.69
N LYS A 530 -2.93 -11.91 -1.62
CA LYS A 530 -4.35 -11.95 -1.22
C LYS A 530 -5.20 -10.95 -2.00
N ASP A 531 -4.63 -9.79 -2.33
CA ASP A 531 -5.28 -8.77 -3.16
C ASP A 531 -5.31 -9.24 -4.62
N ALA A 532 -4.23 -9.86 -5.08
CA ALA A 532 -4.15 -10.54 -6.38
C ALA A 532 -5.22 -11.65 -6.52
N ALA A 533 -5.51 -12.44 -5.47
CA ALA A 533 -6.57 -13.45 -5.54
C ALA A 533 -7.97 -12.83 -5.77
N ALA A 534 -8.25 -11.70 -5.12
CA ALA A 534 -9.49 -10.94 -5.35
C ALA A 534 -9.53 -10.32 -6.77
N TYR A 535 -8.40 -9.81 -7.26
CA TYR A 535 -8.23 -9.32 -8.63
C TYR A 535 -8.49 -10.42 -9.67
N TRP A 536 -7.77 -11.55 -9.62
CA TRP A 536 -7.88 -12.64 -10.58
C TRP A 536 -9.29 -13.23 -10.64
N GLN A 537 -9.96 -13.44 -9.50
CA GLN A 537 -11.36 -13.88 -9.51
C GLN A 537 -12.28 -12.90 -10.23
N THR A 538 -12.05 -11.60 -10.05
CA THR A 538 -12.89 -10.55 -10.62
C THR A 538 -12.62 -10.39 -12.12
N LEU A 539 -11.38 -10.57 -12.57
CA LEU A 539 -11.04 -10.57 -13.99
C LEU A 539 -11.56 -11.84 -14.71
N MET A 540 -11.45 -13.02 -14.08
CA MET A 540 -12.07 -14.25 -14.58
C MET A 540 -13.59 -14.10 -14.73
N ALA A 541 -14.27 -13.44 -13.77
CA ALA A 541 -15.69 -13.13 -13.88
C ALA A 541 -16.02 -12.10 -14.98
N THR A 542 -15.09 -11.18 -15.29
CA THR A 542 -15.23 -10.18 -16.36
C THR A 542 -15.13 -10.83 -17.74
N GLU A 543 -14.11 -11.68 -17.94
CA GLU A 543 -13.86 -12.38 -19.22
C GLU A 543 -14.70 -13.67 -19.39
N GLY A 544 -15.59 -13.98 -18.44
CA GLY A 544 -16.43 -15.19 -18.46
C GLY A 544 -15.66 -16.51 -18.30
N VAL A 545 -14.42 -16.46 -17.79
CA VAL A 545 -13.56 -17.64 -17.62
C VAL A 545 -14.05 -18.45 -16.43
N LYS A 546 -14.67 -19.58 -16.71
CA LYS A 546 -15.20 -20.49 -15.69
C LYS A 546 -14.09 -21.01 -14.77
N GLY A 547 -14.13 -20.63 -13.50
CA GLY A 547 -13.18 -21.12 -12.52
C GLY A 547 -13.12 -20.32 -11.22
N THR A 548 -12.05 -20.55 -10.46
CA THR A 548 -11.79 -19.87 -9.18
C THR A 548 -10.33 -19.44 -9.02
N SER A 549 -10.08 -18.27 -8.46
CA SER A 549 -8.78 -17.90 -7.90
C SER A 549 -8.74 -18.14 -6.39
N ARG A 550 -7.58 -18.50 -5.84
CA ARG A 550 -7.35 -18.63 -4.38
C ARG A 550 -5.96 -18.12 -3.96
N TYR A 551 -5.88 -17.75 -2.68
CA TYR A 551 -4.64 -17.45 -1.98
C TYR A 551 -4.01 -18.73 -1.37
N GLU A 552 -2.71 -18.93 -1.54
CA GLU A 552 -1.91 -20.05 -0.99
C GLU A 552 -0.43 -19.60 -0.89
N ARG A 553 0.32 -19.97 0.16
CA ARG A 553 1.68 -19.44 0.43
C ARG A 553 2.82 -20.44 0.17
#